data_AF-N1RP24-F1
#
_entry.id   AF-N1RP24-F1
#
_cell.length_a   1.000
_cell.length_b   1.000
_cell.length_c   1.000
_cell.angle_alpha   90.00
_cell.angle_beta   90.00
_cell.angle_gamma   90.00
#
_symmetry.space_group_name_H-M   'P 1'
#
loop_
_entity.id
_entity.type
_entity.pdbx_description
1 polymer ?
#
loop_
_entity_poly.entity_id
_entity_poly.type
_entity_poly.pdbx_seq_one_letter_code
_entity_poly.pdbx_strand_id
1 'polypeptide(L)'
;MAEPPTVPPGRKESCGYYTGLPDCPTLVGRSTTVYDNEVYEKLLDPVEKHAVVPLWNDSAGPLRRKILEAVKGVDWNAIDILRCGRPVIPFVSVERRSITWMNGVALKCRHVLREHGIHDVKVEIKESRITQCCSSDQDQTERHNIQLSEFQETKIASSQFPTPEGTKGLYLRVRNTETVVALTCRHVIFGHEEENVDSCRDTNNTRSVLQPGHRTYQDTKENLHEAISWINPSL
;
A
#
# COMPACT_ATOMS: atom_id res chain seq x y z
N MET A 1 1.79 -16.11 27.00
CA MET A 1 2.97 -15.26 27.27
C MET A 1 2.74 -13.93 26.57
N ALA A 2 2.79 -12.80 27.29
CA ALA A 2 2.68 -11.48 26.67
C ALA A 2 3.98 -11.18 25.90
N GLU A 3 3.86 -10.77 24.63
CA GLU A 3 5.03 -10.32 23.87
C GLU A 3 5.62 -9.05 24.53
N PRO A 4 6.95 -8.91 24.62
CA PRO A 4 7.58 -7.79 25.29
C PRO A 4 7.22 -6.45 24.61
N PRO A 5 7.13 -5.34 25.38
CA PRO A 5 6.83 -4.04 24.81
C PRO A 5 7.90 -3.65 23.78
N THR A 6 7.41 -3.31 22.59
CA THR A 6 8.18 -2.81 21.47
C THR A 6 8.74 -1.42 21.83
N VAL A 7 10.03 -1.38 22.19
CA VAL A 7 10.76 -0.15 22.56
C VAL A 7 10.94 0.73 21.31
N PRO A 8 10.78 2.05 21.42
CA PRO A 8 11.03 2.95 20.30
C PRO A 8 12.46 2.78 19.77
N PRO A 9 12.65 2.65 18.45
CA PRO A 9 13.97 2.60 17.83
C PRO A 9 14.72 3.92 18.05
N GLY A 10 16.05 3.86 18.00
CA GLY A 10 16.87 5.07 18.00
C GLY A 10 16.62 5.91 16.74
N ARG A 11 16.90 7.22 16.78
CA ARG A 11 16.67 8.12 15.62
C ARG A 11 17.34 7.62 14.33
N LYS A 12 18.56 7.10 14.43
CA LYS A 12 19.30 6.53 13.29
C LYS A 12 18.60 5.32 12.69
N GLU A 13 18.07 4.43 13.54
CA GLU A 13 17.29 3.27 13.09
C GLU A 13 15.98 3.73 12.46
N SER A 14 15.21 4.59 13.12
CA SER A 14 13.91 5.08 12.63
C SER A 14 14.01 5.76 11.25
N CYS A 15 15.01 6.61 11.02
CA CYS A 15 15.21 7.30 9.75
C CYS A 15 15.88 6.44 8.68
N GLY A 16 16.62 5.39 9.06
CA GLY A 16 17.29 4.46 8.12
C GLY A 16 16.54 3.16 7.87
N TYR A 17 15.42 2.94 8.56
CA TYR A 17 14.72 1.64 8.53
C TYR A 17 14.18 1.26 7.15
N TYR A 18 13.86 2.26 6.34
CA TYR A 18 13.29 2.13 5.00
C TYR A 18 14.28 2.54 3.90
N THR A 19 15.58 2.45 4.15
CA THR A 19 16.59 2.62 3.10
C THR A 19 16.28 1.66 1.94
N GLY A 20 16.27 2.21 0.71
CA GLY A 20 15.85 1.51 -0.51
C GLY A 20 14.44 1.88 -1.00
N LEU A 21 13.65 2.60 -0.20
CA LEU A 21 12.33 3.10 -0.63
C LEU A 21 12.38 4.57 -1.10
N PRO A 22 11.50 4.97 -2.04
CA PRO A 22 11.34 6.38 -2.39
C PRO A 22 11.04 7.22 -1.15
N ASP A 23 11.67 8.41 -1.09
CA ASP A 23 11.63 9.36 0.03
C ASP A 23 12.16 8.85 1.39
N CYS A 24 12.69 7.62 1.48
CA CYS A 24 13.25 7.02 2.69
C CYS A 24 12.40 7.34 3.94
N PRO A 25 11.14 6.85 4.00
CA PRO A 25 10.19 7.27 5.02
C PRO A 25 10.68 6.94 6.43
N THR A 26 10.20 7.68 7.43
CA THR A 26 10.53 7.44 8.85
C THR A 26 9.66 6.33 9.42
N LEU A 27 10.25 5.35 10.12
CA LEU A 27 9.50 4.36 10.91
C LEU A 27 8.98 4.98 12.21
N VAL A 28 7.66 5.01 12.40
CA VAL A 28 7.01 5.59 13.59
C VAL A 28 6.19 4.57 14.39
N GLY A 29 6.09 3.32 13.94
CA GLY A 29 5.51 2.23 14.73
C GLY A 29 5.74 0.87 14.09
N ARG A 30 5.90 -0.18 14.88
CA ARG A 30 5.95 -1.56 14.39
C ARG A 30 5.39 -2.51 15.43
N SER A 31 4.68 -3.55 15.00
CA SER A 31 4.09 -4.54 15.89
C SER A 31 5.03 -5.66 16.32
N THR A 32 6.31 -5.65 15.89
CA THR A 32 7.31 -6.66 16.25
C THR A 32 8.58 -6.02 16.80
N THR A 33 9.19 -6.64 17.81
CA THR A 33 10.57 -6.34 18.22
C THR A 33 11.55 -6.89 17.19
N VAL A 34 12.55 -6.09 16.80
CA VAL A 34 13.59 -6.54 15.88
C VAL A 34 14.53 -7.49 16.61
N TYR A 35 14.64 -8.71 16.10
CA TYR A 35 15.74 -9.64 16.40
C TYR A 35 16.72 -9.76 15.23
N ASP A 36 16.36 -9.26 14.04
CA ASP A 36 17.16 -9.42 12.82
C ASP A 36 17.92 -8.15 12.44
N ASN A 37 19.24 -8.29 12.39
CA ASN A 37 20.21 -7.31 11.88
C ASN A 37 20.28 -7.28 10.35
N GLU A 38 19.31 -7.87 9.65
CA GLU A 38 19.32 -7.95 8.19
C GLU A 38 18.77 -6.65 7.59
N VAL A 39 19.63 -5.64 7.53
CA VAL A 39 19.42 -4.41 6.76
C VAL A 39 19.60 -4.75 5.28
N TYR A 40 18.58 -5.35 4.68
CA TYR A 40 18.45 -5.38 3.23
C TYR A 40 17.74 -4.10 2.77
N GLU A 41 18.08 -3.62 1.57
CA GLU A 41 17.28 -2.58 0.91
C GLU A 41 15.83 -3.07 0.84
N LYS A 42 14.92 -2.27 1.41
CA LYS A 42 13.50 -2.62 1.40
C LYS A 42 12.96 -2.37 0.00
N LEU A 43 12.30 -3.37 -0.56
CA LEU A 43 11.51 -3.27 -1.79
C LEU A 43 10.04 -3.53 -1.45
N LEU A 44 9.13 -2.75 -2.04
CA LEU A 44 7.69 -2.93 -1.88
C LEU A 44 7.11 -3.62 -3.12
N ASP A 45 6.48 -4.77 -2.90
CA ASP A 45 5.85 -5.55 -3.96
C ASP A 45 4.33 -5.71 -3.73
N PRO A 46 3.52 -5.79 -4.79
CA PRO A 46 2.11 -6.15 -4.69
C PRO A 46 1.90 -7.51 -4.01
N VAL A 47 0.78 -7.65 -3.29
CA VAL A 47 0.38 -8.90 -2.65
C VAL A 47 -0.72 -9.56 -3.47
N GLU A 48 -0.36 -10.57 -4.26
CA GLU A 48 -1.36 -11.29 -5.07
C GLU A 48 -1.99 -12.46 -4.30
N LYS A 49 -1.17 -13.40 -3.81
CA LYS A 49 -1.64 -14.62 -3.13
C LYS A 49 -1.39 -14.54 -1.62
N HIS A 50 -2.39 -14.10 -0.87
CA HIS A 50 -2.36 -14.08 0.60
C HIS A 50 -3.77 -14.02 1.20
N ALA A 51 -4.00 -14.66 2.35
CA ALA A 51 -5.32 -14.72 3.00
C ALA A 51 -5.87 -13.33 3.40
N VAL A 52 -4.97 -12.36 3.62
CA VAL A 52 -5.34 -10.96 3.92
C VAL A 52 -6.03 -10.26 2.74
N VAL A 53 -5.69 -10.60 1.50
CA VAL A 53 -6.13 -9.88 0.30
C VAL A 53 -7.65 -9.91 0.15
N PRO A 54 -8.32 -11.09 0.13
CA PRO A 54 -9.79 -11.13 0.02
C PRO A 54 -10.47 -10.44 1.21
N LEU A 55 -9.92 -10.56 2.42
CA LEU A 55 -10.51 -9.96 3.63
C LEU A 55 -10.35 -8.43 3.68
N TRP A 56 -9.26 -7.89 3.11
CA TRP A 56 -9.03 -6.45 2.99
C TRP A 56 -9.84 -5.82 1.85
N ASN A 57 -10.03 -6.56 0.75
CA ASN A 57 -10.78 -6.12 -0.42
C ASN A 57 -12.30 -6.17 -0.21
N ASP A 58 -12.78 -6.88 0.81
CA ASP A 58 -14.16 -6.72 1.29
C ASP A 58 -14.30 -5.39 2.05
N SER A 59 -14.76 -4.35 1.36
CA SER A 59 -14.89 -3.00 1.92
C SER A 59 -15.90 -2.90 3.06
N ALA A 60 -16.91 -3.78 3.08
CA ALA A 60 -17.88 -3.89 4.18
C ALA A 60 -17.45 -4.93 5.24
N GLY A 61 -16.36 -5.64 4.97
CA GLY A 61 -15.86 -6.74 5.77
C GLY A 61 -15.47 -6.33 7.20
N PRO A 62 -15.59 -7.26 8.16
CA PRO A 62 -15.26 -6.98 9.56
C PRO A 62 -13.78 -6.63 9.76
N LEU A 63 -12.88 -7.21 8.95
CA LEU A 63 -11.45 -6.93 9.03
C LEU A 63 -11.14 -5.47 8.70
N ARG A 64 -11.56 -4.99 7.52
CA ARG A 64 -11.28 -3.61 7.09
C ARG A 64 -11.88 -2.60 8.06
N ARG A 65 -13.14 -2.80 8.49
CA ARG A 65 -13.80 -1.91 9.47
C ARG A 65 -13.07 -1.84 10.80
N LYS A 66 -12.65 -2.98 11.37
CA LYS A 66 -11.92 -3.01 12.64
C LYS A 66 -10.53 -2.39 12.53
N ILE A 67 -9.84 -2.54 11.39
CA ILE A 67 -8.58 -1.84 11.14
C ILE A 67 -8.79 -0.33 11.08
N LEU A 68 -9.83 0.15 10.37
CA LEU A 68 -10.17 1.58 10.32
C LEU A 68 -10.51 2.15 11.70
N GLU A 69 -11.22 1.40 12.53
CA GLU A 69 -11.46 1.79 13.93
C GLU A 69 -10.18 1.76 14.78
N ALA A 70 -9.24 0.85 14.52
CA ALA A 70 -7.96 0.78 15.24
C ALA A 70 -7.05 1.99 14.99
N VAL A 71 -7.15 2.60 13.81
CA VAL A 71 -6.42 3.82 13.43
C VAL A 71 -7.23 5.10 13.67
N LYS A 72 -8.44 4.99 14.23
CA LYS A 72 -9.29 6.14 14.53
C LYS A 72 -8.62 7.04 15.58
N GLY A 73 -8.49 8.32 15.26
CA GLY A 73 -7.75 9.30 16.07
C GLY A 73 -6.27 9.45 15.69
N VAL A 74 -5.86 8.81 14.59
CA VAL A 74 -4.57 9.07 13.92
C VAL A 74 -4.85 9.82 12.62
N ASP A 75 -4.05 10.84 12.33
CA ASP A 75 -4.04 11.50 11.02
C ASP A 75 -3.28 10.63 10.00
N TRP A 76 -3.96 9.60 9.51
CA TRP A 76 -3.43 8.66 8.52
C TRP A 76 -3.83 9.04 7.10
N ASN A 77 -2.93 8.78 6.17
CA ASN A 77 -3.01 9.13 4.75
C ASN A 77 -3.38 7.93 3.88
N ALA A 78 -2.81 6.76 4.16
CA ALA A 78 -3.08 5.53 3.43
C ALA A 78 -2.90 4.29 4.32
N ILE A 79 -3.59 3.21 3.97
CA ILE A 79 -3.32 1.87 4.52
C ILE A 79 -3.08 0.93 3.35
N ASP A 80 -1.83 0.46 3.23
CA ASP A 80 -1.37 -0.33 2.10
C ASP A 80 -1.04 -1.75 2.55
N ILE A 81 -1.49 -2.75 1.81
CA ILE A 81 -1.14 -4.15 2.05
C ILE A 81 -0.07 -4.53 1.03
N LEU A 82 1.20 -4.44 1.43
CA LEU A 82 2.34 -4.64 0.54
C LEU A 82 3.24 -5.74 1.08
N ARG A 83 3.99 -6.38 0.19
CA ARG A 83 5.09 -7.25 0.59
C ARG A 83 6.35 -6.41 0.71
N CYS A 84 7.11 -6.62 1.77
CA CYS A 84 8.38 -5.93 2.00
C CYS A 84 9.47 -6.99 2.20
N GLY A 85 10.09 -7.44 1.11
CA GLY A 85 10.95 -8.63 1.11
C GLY A 85 10.12 -9.92 1.19
N ARG A 86 10.33 -10.76 2.22
CA ARG A 86 9.56 -12.02 2.40
C ARG A 86 8.19 -11.85 3.08
N PRO A 87 8.00 -11.04 4.15
CA PRO A 87 6.70 -10.92 4.80
C PRO A 87 5.72 -9.98 4.07
N VAL A 88 4.43 -10.28 4.19
CA VAL A 88 3.35 -9.32 3.91
C VAL A 88 3.23 -8.38 5.10
N ILE A 89 3.24 -7.08 4.81
CA ILE A 89 3.23 -5.99 5.78
C ILE A 89 2.09 -5.03 5.45
N PRO A 90 1.05 -4.95 6.30
CA PRO A 90 0.16 -3.80 6.31
C PRO A 90 0.91 -2.55 6.81
N PHE A 91 0.99 -1.54 5.95
CA PHE A 91 1.54 -0.23 6.24
C PHE A 91 0.43 0.75 6.56
N VAL A 92 0.55 1.45 7.68
CA VAL A 92 -0.23 2.66 7.94
C VAL A 92 0.67 3.85 7.66
N SER A 93 0.32 4.64 6.64
CA SER A 93 1.04 5.84 6.28
C SER A 93 0.41 7.03 7.01
N VAL A 94 1.21 7.79 7.76
CA VAL A 94 0.74 8.94 8.57
C VAL A 94 1.41 10.24 8.14
N GLU A 95 0.77 11.37 8.41
CA GLU A 95 1.33 12.68 8.09
C GLU A 95 2.65 12.92 8.83
N ARG A 96 3.58 13.64 8.18
CA ARG A 96 4.88 13.98 8.79
C ARG A 96 4.68 14.77 10.07
N ARG A 97 5.61 14.58 11.03
CA ARG A 97 5.62 15.20 12.37
C ARG A 97 4.65 14.57 13.36
N SER A 98 4.14 13.37 13.09
CA SER A 98 3.66 12.47 14.14
C SER A 98 4.86 11.95 14.94
N ILE A 99 5.38 12.79 15.84
CA ILE A 99 6.62 12.52 16.60
C ILE A 99 6.43 11.44 17.69
N THR A 100 5.21 10.91 17.84
CA THR A 100 4.87 9.97 18.90
C THR A 100 4.98 8.54 18.38
N TRP A 101 5.75 7.70 19.07
CA TRP A 101 5.85 6.28 18.76
C TRP A 101 4.47 5.60 18.77
N MET A 102 3.99 5.19 17.60
CA MET A 102 2.62 4.73 17.34
C MET A 102 2.45 3.21 17.50
N ASN A 103 3.32 2.56 18.26
CA ASN A 103 3.30 1.10 18.42
C ASN A 103 1.97 0.57 18.99
N GLY A 104 1.28 1.36 19.83
CA GLY A 104 -0.07 1.00 20.29
C GLY A 104 -1.06 0.79 19.13
N VAL A 105 -0.97 1.62 18.08
CA VAL A 105 -1.79 1.49 16.87
C VAL A 105 -1.35 0.27 16.06
N ALA A 106 -0.04 0.09 15.85
CA ALA A 106 0.49 -1.07 15.12
C ALA A 106 0.07 -2.41 15.77
N LEU A 107 0.13 -2.49 17.10
CA LEU A 107 -0.29 -3.66 17.86
C LEU A 107 -1.81 -3.89 17.79
N LYS A 108 -2.63 -2.84 17.86
CA LYS A 108 -4.09 -2.96 17.67
C LYS A 108 -4.42 -3.51 16.28
N CYS A 109 -3.81 -2.97 15.23
CA CYS A 109 -4.00 -3.46 13.87
C CYS A 109 -3.56 -4.93 13.73
N ARG A 110 -2.41 -5.30 14.29
CA ARG A 110 -1.96 -6.71 14.29
C ARG A 110 -2.91 -7.62 15.06
N HIS A 111 -3.47 -7.16 16.17
CA HIS A 111 -4.44 -7.92 16.93
C HIS A 111 -5.69 -8.21 16.09
N VAL A 112 -6.23 -7.20 15.40
CA VAL A 112 -7.36 -7.37 14.48
C VAL A 112 -7.04 -8.39 13.37
N LEU A 113 -5.84 -8.34 12.77
CA LEU A 113 -5.42 -9.32 11.75
C LEU A 113 -5.41 -10.75 12.34
N ARG A 114 -4.87 -10.92 13.55
CA ARG A 114 -4.85 -12.22 14.25
C ARG A 114 -6.24 -12.72 14.62
N GLU A 115 -7.17 -11.84 15.01
CA GLU A 115 -8.58 -12.22 15.27
C GLU A 115 -9.26 -12.82 14.03
N HIS A 116 -8.81 -12.46 12.83
CA HIS A 116 -9.33 -12.99 11.56
C HIS A 116 -8.47 -14.13 11.00
N GLY A 117 -7.62 -14.75 11.84
CA GLY A 117 -6.81 -15.90 11.48
C GLY A 117 -5.53 -15.57 10.69
N ILE A 118 -5.15 -14.30 10.59
CA ILE A 118 -3.94 -13.87 9.88
C ILE A 118 -2.81 -13.66 10.88
N HIS A 119 -1.92 -14.64 10.98
CA HIS A 119 -0.84 -14.66 11.98
C HIS A 119 0.55 -14.39 11.39
N ASP A 120 0.69 -14.47 10.08
CA ASP A 120 1.92 -14.42 9.31
C ASP A 120 2.27 -13.02 8.77
N VAL A 121 1.63 -11.98 9.32
CA VAL A 121 1.83 -10.58 8.92
C VAL A 121 2.42 -9.73 10.04
N LYS A 122 3.21 -8.73 9.64
CA LYS A 122 3.71 -7.67 10.52
C LYS A 122 3.04 -6.37 10.16
N VAL A 123 2.76 -5.52 11.14
CA VAL A 123 2.18 -4.18 10.90
C VAL A 123 3.22 -3.13 11.19
N GLU A 124 3.42 -2.23 10.24
CA GLU A 124 4.35 -1.10 10.35
C GLU A 124 3.62 0.22 10.08
N ILE A 125 4.11 1.29 10.71
CA ILE A 125 3.58 2.64 10.55
C ILE A 125 4.75 3.52 10.10
N LYS A 126 4.56 4.20 8.99
CA LYS A 126 5.57 5.05 8.37
C LYS A 126 5.04 6.46 8.13
N GLU A 127 5.90 7.45 8.20
CA GLU A 127 5.55 8.79 7.72
C GLU A 127 5.42 8.78 6.19
N SER A 128 4.45 9.51 5.66
CA SER A 128 4.30 9.76 4.22
C SER A 128 3.91 11.20 3.96
N ARG A 129 4.25 11.71 2.78
CA ARG A 129 3.76 12.99 2.27
C ARG A 129 2.76 12.71 1.15
N ILE A 130 1.58 13.32 1.21
CA ILE A 130 0.68 13.37 0.05
C ILE A 130 1.17 14.51 -0.84
N THR A 131 1.60 14.19 -2.05
CA THR A 131 1.92 15.19 -3.08
C THR A 131 0.79 15.18 -4.09
N GLN A 132 0.13 16.32 -4.30
CA GLN A 132 -0.89 16.45 -5.34
C GLN A 132 -0.21 16.46 -6.71
N CYS A 133 -0.51 15.47 -7.56
CA CYS A 133 0.07 15.37 -8.90
C CYS A 133 -0.48 16.42 -9.90
N CYS A 134 -1.56 17.11 -9.53
CA CYS A 134 -2.21 18.13 -10.34
C CYS A 134 -2.09 19.52 -9.67
N SER A 135 -0.89 20.07 -9.61
CA SER A 135 -0.68 21.50 -9.38
C SER A 135 0.20 22.05 -10.50
N SER A 136 -0.28 23.09 -11.17
CA SER A 136 0.41 23.82 -12.25
C SER A 136 1.65 24.58 -11.79
N ASP A 137 2.01 24.50 -10.51
CA ASP A 137 3.17 25.18 -9.97
C ASP A 137 4.43 24.36 -10.23
N GLN A 138 5.24 24.92 -11.13
CA GLN A 138 6.59 24.50 -11.50
C GLN A 138 7.57 24.68 -10.33
N ASP A 139 7.38 23.94 -9.25
CA ASP A 139 8.46 23.67 -8.30
C ASP A 139 8.53 22.16 -8.02
N GLN A 140 8.54 21.39 -9.10
CA GLN A 140 8.94 19.99 -9.06
C GLN A 140 10.44 19.96 -8.82
N THR A 141 10.85 20.02 -7.56
CA THR A 141 12.04 19.26 -7.19
C THR A 141 11.68 17.81 -7.50
N GLU A 142 12.15 17.31 -8.65
CA GLU A 142 11.97 15.95 -9.17
C GLU A 142 12.48 14.91 -8.17
N ARG A 143 11.72 14.70 -7.10
CA ARG A 143 11.81 13.48 -6.32
C ARG A 143 10.74 12.58 -6.89
N HIS A 144 11.17 11.44 -7.43
CA HIS A 144 10.33 10.38 -7.98
C HIS A 144 9.28 9.94 -6.92
N ASN A 145 8.18 10.68 -6.81
CA ASN A 145 7.08 10.38 -5.90
C ASN A 145 6.32 9.21 -6.51
N ILE A 146 6.66 8.01 -6.08
CA ILE A 146 6.03 6.78 -6.55
C ILE A 146 4.82 6.50 -5.67
N GLN A 147 3.64 6.59 -6.26
CA GLN A 147 2.36 6.42 -5.58
C GLN A 147 1.88 4.97 -5.69
N LEU A 148 2.25 4.14 -4.71
CA LEU A 148 1.79 2.75 -4.61
C LEU A 148 0.42 2.62 -3.92
N SER A 149 -0.01 3.67 -3.22
CA SER A 149 -1.24 3.68 -2.43
C SER A 149 -2.50 3.96 -3.26
N GLU A 150 -3.66 3.56 -2.75
CA GLU A 150 -4.97 3.79 -3.39
C GLU A 150 -5.34 5.28 -3.40
N PHE A 151 -5.04 5.94 -4.51
CA PHE A 151 -5.41 7.34 -4.76
C PHE A 151 -6.10 7.50 -6.12
N GLN A 152 -6.73 8.66 -6.32
CA GLN A 152 -7.27 9.06 -7.61
C GLN A 152 -6.15 9.07 -8.66
N GLU A 153 -6.49 8.70 -9.89
CA GLU A 153 -5.57 8.68 -11.04
C GLU A 153 -4.48 7.58 -11.05
N THR A 154 -4.49 6.67 -10.06
CA THR A 154 -3.58 5.53 -10.03
C THR A 154 -3.75 4.63 -11.26
N LYS A 155 -2.60 4.17 -11.80
CA LYS A 155 -2.54 3.24 -12.92
C LYS A 155 -2.99 1.85 -12.49
N ILE A 156 -3.83 1.20 -13.28
CA ILE A 156 -4.36 -0.13 -13.02
C ILE A 156 -4.32 -0.99 -14.27
N ALA A 157 -4.27 -2.29 -14.08
CA ALA A 157 -4.33 -3.28 -15.16
C ALA A 157 -5.14 -4.51 -14.73
N SER A 158 -5.64 -5.28 -15.68
CA SER A 158 -6.21 -6.60 -15.40
C SER A 158 -5.12 -7.56 -14.92
N SER A 159 -5.41 -8.35 -13.89
CA SER A 159 -4.51 -9.45 -13.49
C SER A 159 -4.35 -10.54 -14.56
N GLN A 160 -5.36 -10.71 -15.41
CA GLN A 160 -5.31 -11.69 -16.50
C GLN A 160 -4.57 -11.15 -17.72
N PHE A 161 -4.70 -9.85 -17.99
CA PHE A 161 -4.06 -9.14 -19.08
C PHE A 161 -3.34 -7.92 -18.52
N PRO A 162 -2.13 -8.08 -17.98
CA PRO A 162 -1.45 -7.02 -17.22
C PRO A 162 -0.79 -5.94 -18.08
N THR A 163 -0.79 -6.11 -19.41
CA THR A 163 -0.12 -5.20 -20.35
C THR A 163 -0.95 -3.97 -20.76
N PRO A 164 -2.27 -4.06 -20.99
CA PRO A 164 -3.10 -2.87 -21.19
C PRO A 164 -3.33 -2.21 -19.84
N GLU A 165 -2.78 -1.01 -19.68
CA GLU A 165 -2.97 -0.21 -18.48
C GLU A 165 -3.94 0.94 -18.74
N GLY A 166 -4.67 1.31 -17.70
CA GLY A 166 -5.41 2.56 -17.68
C GLY A 166 -5.36 3.16 -16.29
N THR A 167 -6.30 4.06 -16.03
CA THR A 167 -6.32 4.83 -14.80
C THR A 167 -7.66 4.63 -14.09
N LYS A 168 -7.65 4.61 -12.75
CA LYS A 168 -8.86 4.84 -11.95
C LYS A 168 -9.29 6.29 -12.14
N GLY A 169 -10.36 6.51 -12.91
CA GLY A 169 -10.91 7.82 -13.20
C GLY A 169 -11.71 8.38 -12.03
N LEU A 170 -13.03 8.31 -12.13
CA LEU A 170 -13.95 8.84 -11.10
C LEU A 170 -14.34 7.75 -10.11
N TYR A 171 -14.44 8.12 -8.83
CA TYR A 171 -15.06 7.27 -7.82
C TYR A 171 -16.55 7.57 -7.73
N LEU A 172 -17.38 6.53 -7.81
CA LEU A 172 -18.84 6.59 -7.73
C LEU A 172 -19.31 5.79 -6.51
N ARG A 173 -20.34 6.26 -5.83
CA ARG A 173 -21.02 5.49 -4.77
C ARG A 173 -22.27 4.84 -5.34
N VAL A 174 -22.41 3.54 -5.15
CA VAL A 174 -23.63 2.82 -5.55
C VAL A 174 -24.78 3.27 -4.65
N ARG A 175 -25.88 3.74 -5.26
CA ARG A 175 -27.04 4.30 -4.56
C ARG A 175 -27.54 3.33 -3.47
N ASN A 176 -27.84 3.87 -2.28
CA ASN A 176 -28.32 3.13 -1.12
C ASN A 176 -27.34 2.08 -0.56
N THR A 177 -26.04 2.21 -0.84
CA THR A 177 -25.00 1.34 -0.27
C THR A 177 -23.79 2.16 0.19
N GLU A 178 -22.94 1.56 1.02
CA GLU A 178 -21.61 2.10 1.34
C GLU A 178 -20.56 1.76 0.28
N THR A 179 -20.94 1.03 -0.78
CA THR A 179 -20.01 0.57 -1.81
C THR A 179 -19.58 1.73 -2.71
N VAL A 180 -18.27 1.98 -2.72
CA VAL A 180 -17.59 2.89 -3.65
C VAL A 180 -16.92 2.06 -4.75
N VAL A 181 -17.07 2.49 -6.00
CA VAL A 181 -16.48 1.88 -7.19
C VAL A 181 -15.66 2.91 -7.96
N ALA A 182 -14.58 2.49 -8.60
CA ALA A 182 -13.81 3.34 -9.51
C ALA A 182 -14.23 3.07 -10.97
N LEU A 183 -14.47 4.14 -11.73
CA LEU A 183 -14.71 4.07 -13.17
C LEU A 183 -13.37 3.95 -13.90
N THR A 184 -13.29 3.05 -14.88
CA THR A 184 -12.15 2.92 -15.77
C THR A 184 -12.61 2.49 -17.17
N CYS A 185 -11.70 2.53 -18.13
CA CYS A 185 -11.98 2.12 -19.51
C CYS A 185 -12.12 0.59 -19.60
N ARG A 186 -13.03 0.10 -20.46
CA ARG A 186 -13.26 -1.34 -20.66
C ARG A 186 -11.98 -2.10 -21.03
N HIS A 187 -11.17 -1.56 -21.93
CA HIS A 187 -9.93 -2.23 -22.39
C HIS A 187 -8.89 -2.49 -21.28
N VAL A 188 -9.05 -1.87 -20.12
CA VAL A 188 -8.17 -2.06 -18.95
C VAL A 188 -8.52 -3.35 -18.21
N ILE A 189 -9.79 -3.76 -18.26
CA ILE A 189 -10.34 -4.89 -17.48
C ILE A 189 -10.62 -6.10 -18.38
N PHE A 190 -11.01 -5.86 -19.63
CA PHE A 190 -11.43 -6.87 -20.59
C PHE A 190 -10.37 -7.09 -21.66
N GLY A 191 -10.14 -8.36 -22.00
CA GLY A 191 -9.28 -8.74 -23.12
C GLY A 191 -9.86 -8.32 -24.47
N HIS A 192 -9.00 -8.22 -25.48
CA HIS A 192 -9.40 -7.83 -26.84
C HIS A 192 -10.33 -8.86 -27.50
N GLU A 193 -10.28 -10.12 -27.07
CA GLU A 193 -11.13 -11.20 -27.58
C GLU A 193 -12.55 -11.19 -26.98
N GLU A 194 -12.78 -10.39 -25.94
CA GLU A 194 -14.07 -10.38 -25.25
C GLU A 194 -15.08 -9.46 -25.93
N GLU A 195 -16.29 -9.97 -26.18
CA GLU A 195 -17.38 -9.22 -26.81
C GLU A 195 -17.71 -7.91 -26.08
N ASN A 196 -17.92 -6.84 -26.84
CA ASN A 196 -18.28 -5.52 -26.32
C ASN A 196 -19.78 -5.46 -25.94
N VAL A 197 -20.15 -6.27 -24.95
CA VAL A 197 -21.49 -6.34 -24.37
C VAL A 197 -21.48 -5.76 -22.95
N ASP A 198 -22.63 -5.23 -22.53
CA ASP A 198 -22.82 -4.76 -21.16
C ASP A 198 -22.70 -5.95 -20.19
N SER A 199 -21.65 -5.93 -19.37
CA SER A 199 -21.46 -6.93 -18.32
C SER A 199 -22.02 -6.39 -17.00
N CYS A 200 -23.06 -7.03 -16.48
CA CYS A 200 -23.51 -6.80 -15.12
C CYS A 200 -22.60 -7.53 -14.13
N ARG A 201 -22.45 -6.98 -12.92
CA ARG A 201 -21.67 -7.61 -11.84
C ARG A 201 -22.24 -8.98 -11.50
N ASP A 202 -21.50 -10.04 -11.81
CA ASP A 202 -21.75 -11.40 -11.31
C ASP A 202 -20.80 -11.66 -10.15
N THR A 203 -21.34 -12.02 -8.98
CA THR A 203 -20.55 -12.39 -7.80
C THR A 203 -19.70 -13.64 -8.02
N ASN A 204 -20.04 -14.45 -9.02
CA ASN A 204 -19.30 -15.66 -9.39
C ASN A 204 -18.21 -15.42 -10.44
N ASN A 205 -18.16 -14.21 -11.04
CA ASN A 205 -17.18 -13.86 -12.08
C ASN A 205 -16.46 -12.54 -11.77
N THR A 206 -15.89 -12.45 -10.56
CA THR A 206 -15.09 -11.31 -10.15
C THR A 206 -13.72 -11.32 -10.84
N ARG A 207 -13.31 -10.18 -11.39
CA ARG A 207 -12.00 -10.00 -12.02
C ARG A 207 -11.07 -9.22 -11.10
N SER A 208 -9.86 -9.70 -10.93
CA SER A 208 -8.85 -9.03 -10.10
C SER A 208 -8.11 -7.96 -10.90
N VAL A 209 -7.92 -6.80 -10.27
CA VAL A 209 -7.22 -5.63 -10.83
C VAL A 209 -5.91 -5.46 -10.08
N LEU A 210 -4.83 -5.26 -10.83
CA LEU A 210 -3.51 -4.92 -10.30
C LEU A 210 -3.40 -3.41 -10.11
N GLN A 211 -2.82 -2.99 -8.99
CA GLN A 211 -2.50 -1.61 -8.70
C GLN A 211 -1.13 -1.51 -7.99
N PRO A 212 -0.16 -0.77 -8.55
CA PRO A 212 -0.19 -0.20 -9.90
C PRO A 212 -0.28 -1.29 -10.99
N GLY A 213 -0.58 -0.90 -12.22
CA GLY A 213 -0.46 -1.81 -13.37
C GLY A 213 0.97 -2.36 -13.51
N HIS A 214 1.14 -3.47 -14.23
CA HIS A 214 2.42 -4.18 -14.30
C HIS A 214 3.53 -3.36 -14.95
N ARG A 215 3.27 -2.69 -16.07
CA ARG A 215 4.26 -1.82 -16.72
C ARG A 215 4.63 -0.66 -15.80
N THR A 216 3.62 0.04 -15.25
CA THR A 216 3.86 1.12 -14.30
C THR A 216 4.71 0.65 -13.12
N TYR A 217 4.46 -0.55 -12.60
CA TYR A 217 5.24 -1.15 -11.53
C TYR A 217 6.71 -1.41 -11.94
N GLN A 218 6.96 -1.98 -13.12
CA GLN A 218 8.33 -2.21 -13.60
C GLN A 218 9.08 -0.91 -13.84
N ASP A 219 8.48 0.05 -14.55
CA ASP A 219 9.09 1.36 -14.82
C ASP A 219 9.43 2.06 -13.50
N THR A 220 8.51 2.01 -12.54
CA THR A 220 8.70 2.52 -11.18
C THR A 220 9.91 1.88 -10.49
N LYS A 221 10.01 0.55 -10.56
CA LYS A 221 11.07 -0.22 -9.94
C LYS A 221 12.43 0.08 -10.58
N GLU A 222 12.50 0.18 -11.90
CA GLU A 222 13.71 0.54 -12.64
C GLU A 222 14.18 1.94 -12.28
N ASN A 223 13.28 2.93 -12.30
CA ASN A 223 13.58 4.30 -11.89
C ASN A 223 14.09 4.39 -10.44
N LEU A 224 13.56 3.57 -9.53
CA LEU A 224 14.04 3.49 -8.15
C LEU A 224 15.46 2.93 -8.07
N HIS A 225 15.72 1.83 -8.77
CA HIS A 225 17.06 1.24 -8.79
C HIS A 225 18.09 2.24 -9.31
N GLU A 226 17.76 2.98 -10.38
CA GLU A 226 18.61 4.06 -10.88
C GLU A 226 18.81 5.15 -9.82
N ALA A 227 17.73 5.72 -9.27
CA ALA A 227 17.81 6.79 -8.28
C ALA A 227 18.62 6.40 -7.03
N ILE A 228 18.49 5.17 -6.55
CA ILE A 228 19.26 4.65 -5.41
C ILE A 228 20.75 4.50 -5.78
N SER A 229 21.06 4.01 -6.99
CA SER A 229 22.45 3.89 -7.46
C SER A 229 23.17 5.23 -7.56
N TRP A 230 22.46 6.31 -7.91
CA TRP A 230 23.00 7.68 -7.92
C TRP A 230 23.27 8.24 -6.53
N ILE A 231 22.46 7.84 -5.53
CA ILE A 231 22.59 8.29 -4.13
C ILE A 231 23.71 7.52 -3.41
N ASN A 232 23.92 6.25 -3.76
CA ASN A 232 24.95 5.38 -3.18
C ASN A 232 25.82 4.74 -4.28
N PRO A 233 26.82 5.44 -4.83
CA PRO A 233 27.67 4.93 -5.92
C PRO A 233 28.65 3.80 -5.50
N SER A 234 28.44 3.17 -4.34
CA SER A 234 29.33 2.16 -3.74
C SER A 234 28.69 0.78 -3.57
N LEU A 235 27.51 0.55 -4.16
CA LEU A 235 26.82 -0.74 -4.22
C LEU A 235 26.96 -1.37 -5.62
#